data_AF-A0A958VS91-F1
#
_entry.id   AF-A0A958VS91-F1
#
_cell.length_a   1.000
_cell.length_b   1.000
_cell.length_c   1.000
_cell.angle_alpha   90.00
_cell.angle_beta   90.00
_cell.angle_gamma   90.00
#
_symmetry.space_group_name_H-M   'P 1'
#
loop_
_entity.id
_entity.type
_entity.pdbx_description
1 polymer ?
#
loop_
_entity_poly.entity_id
_entity_poly.type
_entity_poly.pdbx_seq_one_letter_code
_entity_poly.pdbx_strand_id
1 'polypeptide(L)' 'MMKKVHLQDLGTKDYKATWDYQEELFDGIIQIKRKNRNEKLNLETTNYFLFVEHPHVYTLGKSGDL' A
#
# COMPACT_ATOMS: atom_id res chain seq x y z
N MET A 1 -11.31 -2.38 -18.68
CA MET A 1 -12.20 -1.84 -17.62
C MET A 1 -11.38 -0.90 -16.75
N MET A 2 -11.92 0.26 -16.35
CA MET A 2 -11.24 1.11 -15.37
C MET A 2 -11.15 0.37 -14.04
N LYS A 3 -9.95 0.30 -13.44
CA LYS A 3 -9.76 -0.29 -12.12
C LYS A 3 -10.30 0.67 -11.06
N LYS A 4 -11.13 0.16 -10.15
CA LYS A 4 -11.60 0.94 -8.99
C LYS A 4 -10.44 1.19 -8.02
N VAL A 5 -10.37 2.40 -7.49
CA VAL A 5 -9.37 2.84 -6.50
C VAL A 5 -10.10 3.35 -5.27
N HIS A 6 -9.71 2.84 -4.11
CA HIS A 6 -10.22 3.27 -2.81
C HIS A 6 -9.33 4.38 -2.27
N LEU A 7 -9.86 5.60 -2.25
CA LEU A 7 -9.22 6.74 -1.60
C LEU A 7 -9.39 6.63 -0.09
N GLN A 8 -8.29 6.79 0.64
CA GLN A 8 -8.27 6.88 2.09
C GLN A 8 -7.49 8.13 2.48
N ASP A 9 -8.16 9.06 3.15
CA ASP A 9 -7.53 10.21 3.78
C ASP A 9 -7.15 9.84 5.22
N LEU A 10 -5.85 9.81 5.50
CA LEU A 10 -5.28 9.46 6.80
C LEU A 10 -4.93 10.68 7.64
N GLY A 11 -5.09 11.90 7.10
CA GLY A 11 -4.69 13.14 7.75
C GLY A 11 -3.19 13.17 8.07
N THR A 12 -2.83 13.74 9.22
CA THR A 12 -1.44 13.74 9.71
C THR A 12 -1.14 12.46 10.48
N LYS A 13 -0.15 11.67 10.03
CA LYS A 13 0.22 10.39 10.66
C LYS A 13 1.73 10.17 10.67
N ASP A 14 2.22 9.47 11.69
CA ASP A 14 3.63 9.06 11.77
C ASP A 14 4.05 8.23 10.53
N TYR A 15 5.30 8.43 10.09
CA TYR A 15 5.82 7.79 8.88
C TYR A 15 5.89 6.26 9.03
N LYS A 16 6.41 5.76 10.16
CA LYS A 16 6.55 4.31 10.38
C LYS A 16 5.18 3.64 10.50
N ALA A 17 4.27 4.23 11.27
CA ALA A 17 2.89 3.73 11.38
C ALA A 17 2.14 3.72 10.04
N THR A 18 2.44 4.66 9.14
CA THR A 18 1.86 4.67 7.79
C THR A 18 2.51 3.63 6.89
N TRP A 19 3.82 3.44 7.01
CA TRP A 19 4.55 2.42 6.26
C TRP A 19 4.12 1.00 6.65
N ASP A 20 3.95 0.71 7.94
CA ASP A 20 3.43 -0.58 8.42
C ASP A 20 2.01 -0.85 7.84
N TYR A 21 1.18 0.20 7.76
CA TYR A 21 -0.15 0.11 7.15
C TYR A 21 -0.08 -0.14 5.63
N GLN A 22 0.89 0.46 4.94
CA GLN A 22 1.13 0.18 3.52
C GLN A 22 1.52 -1.28 3.30
N GLU A 23 2.37 -1.85 4.17
CA GLU A 23 2.75 -3.26 4.10
C GLU A 23 1.56 -4.19 4.29
N GLU A 24 0.69 -3.92 5.28
CA GLU A 24 -0.53 -4.71 5.52
C GLU A 24 -1.44 -4.76 4.28
N LEU A 25 -1.73 -3.60 3.68
CA LEU A 25 -2.54 -3.51 2.46
C LEU A 25 -1.88 -4.24 1.28
N PHE A 26 -0.56 -4.10 1.14
CA PHE A 26 0.21 -4.71 0.07
C PHE A 26 0.24 -6.23 0.19
N ASP A 27 0.41 -6.76 1.40
CA ASP A 27 0.37 -8.18 1.69
C ASP A 27 -0.99 -8.78 1.34
N GLY A 28 -2.09 -8.10 1.69
CA GLY A 28 -3.44 -8.50 1.29
C GLY A 28 -3.59 -8.64 -0.23
N ILE A 29 -3.06 -7.69 -1.00
CA ILE A 29 -3.05 -7.74 -2.47
C ILE A 29 -2.20 -8.92 -2.98
N ILE A 30 -1.03 -9.15 -2.38
CA ILE A 30 -0.17 -10.29 -2.74
C ILE A 30 -0.89 -11.62 -2.49
N GLN A 31 -1.60 -11.77 -1.37
CA GLN A 31 -2.32 -13.02 -1.08
C GLN A 31 -3.39 -13.30 -2.13
N ILE A 32 -4.15 -12.30 -2.55
CA ILE A 32 -5.15 -12.46 -3.62
C ILE A 32 -4.48 -12.87 -4.94
N LYS A 33 -3.37 -12.22 -5.32
CA LYS A 33 -2.62 -12.57 -6.54
C LYS A 33 -2.06 -14.00 -6.48
N ARG A 34 -1.52 -14.41 -5.33
CA ARG A 34 -1.02 -15.77 -5.11
C ARG A 34 -2.16 -16.79 -5.21
N LYS A 35 -3.30 -16.52 -4.58
CA LYS A 35 -4.50 -17.35 -4.65
C LYS A 35 -5.01 -17.50 -6.08
N ASN A 36 -5.13 -16.40 -6.82
CA ASN A 36 -5.51 -16.42 -8.23
C ASN A 36 -4.61 -17.32 -9.07
N ARG A 37 -3.29 -17.22 -8.87
CA ARG A 37 -2.31 -18.05 -9.59
C ARG A 37 -2.42 -19.53 -9.22
N ASN A 38 -2.53 -19.85 -7.93
CA ASN A 38 -2.51 -21.23 -7.45
C ASN A 38 -3.82 -21.98 -7.74
N GLU A 39 -4.95 -21.29 -7.60
CA GLU A 39 -6.29 -21.87 -7.74
C GLU A 39 -6.93 -21.57 -9.11
N LYS A 40 -6.21 -20.88 -10.01
CA LYS A 40 -6.70 -20.42 -11.33
C LYS A 40 -7.99 -19.60 -11.23
N LEU A 41 -8.07 -18.75 -10.21
CA LEU A 41 -9.17 -17.82 -10.00
C LEU A 41 -8.90 -16.45 -10.64
N ASN A 42 -9.95 -15.66 -10.80
CA ASN A 42 -9.90 -14.28 -11.30
C ASN A 42 -10.47 -13.29 -10.26
N LEU A 43 -10.09 -13.43 -8.99
CA LEU A 43 -10.50 -12.50 -7.94
C LEU A 43 -9.90 -11.12 -8.19
N GLU A 44 -10.68 -10.06 -8.04
CA GLU A 44 -10.17 -8.70 -8.15
C GLU A 44 -9.29 -8.33 -6.94
N THR A 45 -8.17 -7.67 -7.20
CA THR A 45 -7.35 -7.05 -6.16
C THR A 45 -7.86 -5.64 -5.90
N THR A 46 -7.99 -5.27 -4.63
CA THR A 46 -8.27 -3.89 -4.24
C THR A 46 -7.08 -2.98 -4.59
N ASN A 47 -7.35 -1.79 -5.12
CA ASN A 47 -6.33 -0.74 -5.30
C ASN A 47 -6.62 0.38 -4.30
N TYR A 48 -5.58 0.88 -3.64
CA TYR A 48 -5.68 1.92 -2.62
C TYR A 48 -4.90 3.16 -3.03
N PHE A 49 -5.43 4.32 -2.68
CA PHE A 49 -4.73 5.59 -2.69
C PHE A 49 -4.76 6.13 -1.26
N LEU A 50 -3.59 6.23 -0.64
CA LEU A 50 -3.45 6.78 0.71
C LEU A 50 -3.04 8.25 0.58
N PHE A 51 -3.88 9.14 1.06
CA PHE A 51 -3.57 10.56 1.20
C PHE A 51 -3.19 10.83 2.66
N VAL A 52 -2.00 11.39 2.90
CA VAL A 52 -1.44 11.51 4.24
C VAL A 52 -0.40 12.63 4.28
N GLU A 53 -0.34 13.32 5.41
CA GLU A 53 0.72 14.24 5.77
C GLU A 53 1.58 13.61 6.87
N HIS A 54 2.90 13.78 6.81
CA HIS A 54 3.80 13.27 7.85
C HIS A 54 4.37 14.41 8.69
N PRO A 55 4.52 14.25 10.02
CA PRO A 55 5.42 15.07 10.80
C PRO A 55 6.84 15.05 10.21
N HIS A 56 7.70 15.99 10.61
CA HIS A 56 9.07 16.09 10.10
C HIS A 56 9.79 14.74 10.13
N VAL A 57 10.20 14.27 8.95
CA VAL A 57 10.88 12.99 8.78
C VAL A 57 11.89 13.09 7.64
N TYR A 58 13.09 12.55 7.84
CA TYR A 58 14.06 12.30 6.78
C TYR A 58 13.98 10.82 6.40
N THR A 59 13.84 10.54 5.11
CA THR A 59 13.81 9.16 4.59
C THR A 59 14.95 8.97 3.60
N LEU A 60 15.76 7.94 3.79
CA LEU A 60 16.78 7.55 2.84
C LEU A 60 16.26 6.39 1.99
N GLY A 61 16.14 6.62 0.69
CA GLY A 61 15.76 5.58 -0.27
C GLY A 61 16.92 4.62 -0.55
N LYS A 62 16.69 3.66 -1.46
CA LYS A 62 17.67 2.62 -1.83
C LYS A 62 19.04 3.17 -2.27
N SER A 63 19.08 4.37 -2.84
CA SER A 63 20.30 5.04 -3.31
C SER A 63 20.60 6.32 -2.52
N GLY A 64 20.00 6.47 -1.33
CA GLY A 64 20.31 7.59 -0.45
C GLY A 64 21.69 7.39 0.17
N ASP A 65 22.54 8.40 0.02
CA ASP A 65 23.83 8.52 0.68
C ASP A 65 23.71 9.61 1.77
N LEU A 66 24.47 9.49 2.87
CA LEU A 66 24.38 10.41 4.01
C LEU A 66 25.39 11.56 3.90
#